data_AF-A0A7G9WJT1-F1
#
_entry.id   AF-A0A7G9WJT1-F1
#
_cell.length_a   1.000
_cell.length_b   1.000
_cell.length_c   1.000
_cell.angle_alpha   90.00
_cell.angle_beta   90.00
_cell.angle_gamma   90.00
#
_symmetry.space_group_name_H-M   'P 1'
#
loop_
_entity.id
_entity.type
_entity.pdbx_description
1 polymer ?
#
loop_
_entity_poly.entity_id
_entity_poly.type
_entity_poly.pdbx_seq_one_letter_code
_entity_poly.pdbx_strand_id
1 'polypeptide(L)'
;MGAYGSPEFLPPSDNTNGDYSPLPNPPVKKCGGLKFAYAVLLILAILFAVDSVSCFYCIYIVPGICALVPAIGFAIAAHMVHSNIDAVNVANGKATARIYRKAISGYKGNGTNVNYLNPESTLAYFRYHPIKTHNAGSVIACIAVPILASVAISATVPANISFNDIQSAAAGLTSSPTVELAPKKSVNESEYKKQCKSYDCKDILRNPANYSGKKVKLSGNAYQVQNLGNHFQIILQLESSSGYVLIDYNLSESGKGRVLQGDDITVYGTCDGIQQMKTTTGGTTDTVKFSAQFVDVSK
;
A
#
# COMPACT_ATOMS: atom_id res chain seq x y z
N MET A 1 34.02 36.01 -53.81
CA MET A 1 35.21 35.76 -52.96
C MET A 1 34.95 36.47 -51.63
N GLY A 2 34.57 35.70 -50.61
CA GLY A 2 34.07 36.23 -49.33
C GLY A 2 35.19 36.71 -48.41
N ALA A 3 34.88 37.75 -47.65
CA ALA A 3 35.75 38.41 -46.68
C ALA A 3 36.17 37.47 -45.55
N TYR A 4 37.47 37.38 -45.29
CA TYR A 4 37.98 36.86 -44.03
C TYR A 4 37.98 38.00 -43.00
N GLY A 5 37.11 37.87 -42.00
CA GLY A 5 37.08 38.72 -40.82
C GLY A 5 38.35 38.55 -39.98
N SER A 6 38.72 39.63 -39.29
CA SER A 6 39.80 39.72 -38.31
C SER A 6 39.84 38.52 -37.36
N PRO A 7 41.03 38.06 -36.94
CA PRO A 7 41.13 37.10 -35.85
C PRO A 7 40.61 37.76 -34.57
N GLU A 8 39.47 37.26 -34.09
CA GLU A 8 38.96 37.57 -32.76
C GLU A 8 40.03 37.22 -31.73
N PHE A 9 40.29 38.20 -30.85
CA PHE A 9 41.05 38.06 -29.63
C PHE A 9 40.59 36.83 -28.84
N LEU A 10 41.37 35.75 -28.89
CA LEU A 10 41.33 34.76 -27.82
C LEU A 10 41.93 35.44 -26.57
N PRO A 11 41.23 35.49 -25.43
CA PRO A 11 41.87 35.91 -24.20
C PRO A 11 43.06 34.97 -23.90
N PRO A 12 44.14 35.47 -23.29
CA PRO A 12 45.31 34.65 -22.99
C PRO A 12 44.88 33.45 -22.17
N SER A 13 45.44 32.27 -22.46
CA SER A 13 45.31 31.10 -21.59
C SER A 13 46.02 31.41 -20.28
N ASP A 14 45.28 31.99 -19.35
CA ASP A 14 45.78 32.34 -18.03
C ASP A 14 45.97 31.02 -17.28
N ASN A 15 47.20 30.53 -17.33
CA ASN A 15 47.73 29.47 -16.48
C ASN A 15 47.92 30.01 -15.06
N THR A 16 46.87 30.60 -14.50
CA THR A 16 46.77 30.78 -13.07
C THR A 16 46.48 29.40 -12.50
N ASN A 17 47.56 28.71 -12.12
CA ASN A 17 47.53 27.89 -10.93
C ASN A 17 47.10 28.84 -9.80
N GLY A 18 45.79 29.06 -9.70
CA GLY A 18 45.18 29.84 -8.65
C GLY A 18 45.70 29.25 -7.36
N ASP A 19 46.38 30.07 -6.59
CA ASP A 19 46.89 29.75 -5.28
C ASP A 19 45.67 29.50 -4.38
N TYR A 20 45.09 28.30 -4.49
CA TYR A 20 44.00 27.83 -3.66
C TYR A 20 44.60 27.59 -2.29
N SER A 21 44.79 28.67 -1.53
CA SER A 21 44.93 28.57 -0.08
C SER A 21 43.77 27.70 0.42
N PRO A 22 44.03 26.52 1.01
CA PRO A 22 42.96 25.66 1.48
C PRO A 22 42.19 26.43 2.55
N LEU A 23 40.99 26.87 2.20
CA LEU A 23 40.07 27.52 3.13
C LEU A 23 39.92 26.61 4.37
N PRO A 24 39.86 27.19 5.57
CA PRO A 24 39.80 26.44 6.81
C PRO A 24 38.68 25.41 6.73
N ASN A 25 39.02 24.16 7.08
CA ASN A 25 38.07 23.06 7.03
C ASN A 25 36.83 23.44 7.85
N PRO A 26 35.63 23.43 7.26
CA PRO A 26 34.40 23.65 8.00
C PRO A 26 34.31 22.67 9.18
N PRO A 27 33.71 23.09 10.31
CA PRO A 27 33.63 22.25 11.50
C PRO A 27 32.89 20.95 11.19
N VAL A 28 33.50 19.83 11.60
CA VAL A 28 32.96 18.49 11.34
C VAL A 28 31.60 18.33 12.04
N LYS A 29 30.54 18.22 11.25
CA LYS A 29 29.17 17.97 11.74
C LYS A 29 28.92 16.47 11.87
N LYS A 30 28.50 16.02 13.06
CA LYS A 30 28.14 14.62 13.32
C LYS A 30 26.86 14.24 12.55
N CYS A 31 26.88 13.10 11.87
CA CYS A 31 25.77 12.60 11.04
C CYS A 31 25.13 11.30 11.56
N GLY A 32 25.61 10.74 12.68
CA GLY A 32 25.23 9.41 13.17
C GLY A 32 23.72 9.23 13.39
N GLY A 33 23.08 10.14 14.13
CA GLY A 33 21.63 10.06 14.40
C GLY A 33 20.77 10.20 13.15
N LEU A 34 21.24 10.93 12.14
CA LEU A 34 20.51 11.16 10.90
C LEU A 34 20.49 9.91 10.00
N LYS A 35 21.60 9.16 9.97
CA LYS A 35 21.68 7.87 9.27
C LYS A 35 20.77 6.81 9.89
N PHE A 36 20.73 6.76 11.23
CA PHE A 36 19.82 5.88 11.96
C PHE A 36 18.36 6.22 11.67
N ALA A 37 17.99 7.51 11.75
CA ALA A 37 16.65 7.97 11.43
C ALA A 37 16.22 7.61 10.00
N TYR A 38 17.12 7.79 9.02
CA TYR A 38 16.86 7.40 7.63
C TYR A 38 16.56 5.90 7.49
N ALA A 39 17.36 5.03 8.13
CA ALA A 39 17.15 3.59 8.08
C ALA A 39 15.80 3.18 8.67
N VAL A 40 15.43 3.75 9.83
CA VAL A 40 14.13 3.51 10.47
C VAL A 40 12.98 3.95 9.56
N LEU A 41 13.04 5.14 8.98
CA LEU A 41 11.98 5.64 8.09
C LEU A 41 11.82 4.79 6.84
N LEU A 42 12.91 4.26 6.28
CA LEU A 42 12.88 3.39 5.11
C LEU A 42 12.22 2.04 5.47
N ILE A 43 12.59 1.45 6.60
CA ILE A 43 11.95 0.21 7.10
C ILE A 43 10.44 0.42 7.28
N LEU A 44 10.04 1.52 7.93
CA LEU A 44 8.62 1.84 8.12
C LEU A 44 7.90 2.04 6.78
N ALA A 45 8.49 2.76 5.82
CA ALA A 45 7.91 2.92 4.48
C ALA A 45 7.67 1.57 3.79
N ILE A 46 8.61 0.63 3.89
CA ILE A 46 8.48 -0.71 3.31
C ILE A 46 7.36 -1.50 4.01
N LEU A 47 7.32 -1.50 5.34
CA LEU A 47 6.31 -2.23 6.10
C LEU A 47 4.89 -1.77 5.71
N PHE A 48 4.64 -0.46 5.71
CA PHE A 48 3.35 0.09 5.31
C PHE A 48 3.03 -0.17 3.83
N ALA A 49 4.03 -0.18 2.95
CA ALA A 49 3.81 -0.55 1.55
C ALA A 49 3.42 -2.03 1.40
N VAL A 50 4.08 -2.95 2.10
CA VAL A 50 3.74 -4.37 2.10
C VAL A 50 2.33 -4.61 2.66
N ASP A 51 1.96 -3.91 3.74
CA ASP A 51 0.62 -3.97 4.30
C ASP A 51 -0.42 -3.47 3.30
N SER A 52 -0.15 -2.35 2.61
CA SER A 52 -1.07 -1.81 1.60
C SER A 52 -1.30 -2.80 0.44
N VAL A 53 -0.23 -3.41 -0.07
CA VAL A 53 -0.28 -4.40 -1.15
C VAL A 53 -1.08 -5.63 -0.70
N SER A 54 -0.85 -6.11 0.52
CA SER A 54 -1.58 -7.23 1.10
C SER A 54 -3.08 -6.92 1.21
N CYS A 55 -3.47 -5.71 1.61
CA CYS A 55 -4.86 -5.28 1.64
C CYS A 55 -5.51 -5.20 0.25
N PHE A 56 -4.77 -4.76 -0.78
CA PHE A 56 -5.27 -4.74 -2.15
C PHE A 56 -5.52 -6.15 -2.71
N TYR A 57 -4.69 -7.14 -2.37
CA TYR A 57 -4.89 -8.54 -2.77
C TYR A 57 -6.14 -9.18 -2.13
N CYS A 58 -6.59 -8.66 -0.98
CA CYS A 58 -7.78 -9.16 -0.27
C CYS A 58 -9.09 -8.43 -0.66
N ILE A 59 -9.13 -7.68 -1.76
CA ILE A 59 -10.32 -6.91 -2.24
C ILE A 59 -10.72 -5.75 -1.29
N TYR A 60 -9.95 -5.49 -0.23
CA TYR A 60 -10.18 -4.40 0.70
C TYR A 60 -9.47 -3.11 0.23
N ILE A 61 -10.12 -2.40 -0.70
CA ILE A 61 -9.60 -1.17 -1.33
C ILE A 61 -9.40 -0.05 -0.30
N VAL A 62 -10.35 0.14 0.63
CA VAL A 62 -10.32 1.25 1.60
C VAL A 62 -9.16 1.11 2.61
N PRO A 63 -8.95 -0.06 3.25
CA PRO A 63 -7.75 -0.28 4.09
C PRO A 63 -6.43 -0.15 3.31
N GLY A 64 -6.38 -0.63 2.06
CA GLY A 64 -5.19 -0.54 1.22
C GLY A 64 -4.77 0.92 0.94
N ILE A 65 -5.74 1.78 0.59
CA ILE A 65 -5.48 3.21 0.38
C ILE A 65 -5.06 3.91 1.69
N CYS A 66 -5.67 3.54 2.82
CA CYS A 66 -5.32 4.10 4.13
C CYS A 66 -3.89 3.77 4.58
N ALA A 67 -3.36 2.61 4.20
CA ALA A 67 -1.97 2.20 4.47
C ALA A 67 -0.95 2.80 3.48
N LEU A 68 -1.37 3.13 2.27
CA LEU A 68 -0.53 3.77 1.25
C LEU A 68 -0.13 5.21 1.63
N VAL A 69 -1.05 5.96 2.24
CA VAL A 69 -0.84 7.38 2.61
C VAL A 69 0.32 7.53 3.62
N PRO A 70 0.40 6.75 4.72
CA PRO A 70 1.57 6.73 5.60
C PRO A 70 2.84 6.26 4.89
N ALA A 71 2.77 5.25 4.03
CA ALA A 71 3.95 4.75 3.29
C ALA A 71 4.61 5.86 2.46
N ILE A 72 3.81 6.66 1.75
CA ILE A 72 4.27 7.82 0.99
C ILE A 72 4.86 8.89 1.92
N GLY A 73 4.21 9.16 3.06
CA GLY A 73 4.71 10.09 4.08
C GLY A 73 6.10 9.71 4.61
N PHE A 74 6.30 8.43 4.96
CA PHE A 74 7.59 7.91 5.40
C PHE A 74 8.65 7.99 4.30
N ALA A 75 8.30 7.71 3.04
CA ALA A 75 9.23 7.82 1.92
C ALA A 75 9.69 9.27 1.67
N ILE A 76 8.78 10.24 1.75
CA ILE A 76 9.09 11.67 1.64
C ILE A 76 9.99 12.10 2.81
N ALA A 77 9.64 11.72 4.03
CA ALA A 77 10.44 12.01 5.22
C ALA A 77 11.87 11.42 5.10
N ALA A 78 11.99 10.18 4.59
CA ALA A 78 13.28 9.56 4.32
C ALA A 78 14.08 10.36 3.28
N HIS A 79 13.46 10.86 2.22
CA HIS A 79 14.14 11.70 1.22
C HIS A 79 14.64 13.04 1.81
N MET A 80 13.87 13.66 2.71
CA MET A 80 14.25 14.88 3.42
C MET A 80 15.44 14.66 4.36
N VAL A 81 15.38 13.59 5.17
CA VAL A 81 16.49 13.19 6.05
C VAL A 81 17.75 12.89 5.23
N HIS A 82 17.61 12.22 4.08
CA HIS A 82 18.75 11.94 3.21
C HIS A 82 19.35 13.19 2.58
N SER A 83 18.52 14.20 2.23
CA SER A 83 19.01 15.49 1.75
C SER A 83 19.79 16.26 2.83
N ASN A 84 19.37 16.14 4.09
CA ASN A 84 20.13 16.65 5.23
C ASN A 84 21.47 15.90 5.42
N ILE A 85 21.50 14.57 5.20
CA ILE A 85 22.75 13.78 5.22
C ILE A 85 23.70 14.26 4.13
N ASP A 86 23.20 14.46 2.91
CA ASP A 86 24.00 14.97 1.79
C ASP A 86 24.60 16.34 2.10
N ALA A 87 23.81 17.27 2.68
CA ALA A 87 24.29 18.59 3.09
C ALA A 87 25.40 18.50 4.16
N VAL A 88 25.26 17.61 5.14
CA VAL A 88 26.31 17.37 6.15
C VAL A 88 27.57 16.74 5.54
N ASN A 89 27.41 15.83 4.58
CA ASN A 89 28.56 15.23 3.89
C ASN A 89 29.33 16.27 3.06
N VAL A 90 28.63 17.14 2.31
CA VAL A 90 29.25 18.27 1.60
C VAL A 90 29.97 19.20 2.58
N ALA A 91 29.31 19.57 3.68
CA ALA A 91 29.90 20.40 4.72
C ALA A 91 31.12 19.76 5.41
N ASN A 92 31.25 18.43 5.37
CA ASN A 92 32.40 17.70 5.88
C ASN A 92 33.47 17.41 4.80
N GLY A 93 33.33 17.98 3.60
CA GLY A 93 34.25 17.74 2.48
C GLY A 93 34.18 16.34 1.87
N LYS A 94 33.06 15.63 2.04
CA LYS A 94 32.87 14.25 1.58
C LYS A 94 31.98 14.19 0.33
N ALA A 95 32.60 13.99 -0.83
CA ALA A 95 31.91 13.76 -2.09
C ALA A 95 31.49 12.28 -2.24
N THR A 96 30.29 11.94 -1.79
CA THR A 96 29.74 10.58 -2.00
C THR A 96 29.29 10.36 -3.45
N ALA A 97 29.18 9.12 -3.89
CA ALA A 97 28.70 8.77 -5.24
C ALA A 97 27.30 9.35 -5.57
N ARG A 98 26.47 9.62 -4.55
CA ARG A 98 25.17 10.27 -4.71
C ARG A 98 25.31 11.78 -4.95
N ILE A 99 26.15 12.45 -4.17
CA ILE A 99 26.47 13.87 -4.33
C ILE A 99 27.06 14.10 -5.74
N TYR A 100 27.95 13.21 -6.18
CA TYR A 100 28.50 13.20 -7.53
C TYR A 100 27.41 13.13 -8.61
N ARG A 101 26.46 12.19 -8.48
CA ARG A 101 25.32 12.07 -9.41
C ARG A 101 24.43 13.33 -9.44
N LYS A 102 24.16 13.94 -8.28
CA LYS A 102 23.39 15.19 -8.18
C LYS A 102 24.12 16.35 -8.87
N ALA A 103 25.43 16.45 -8.71
CA ALA A 103 26.23 17.46 -9.39
C ALA A 103 26.17 17.27 -10.92
N ILE A 104 26.38 16.04 -11.41
CA ILE A 104 26.25 15.70 -12.83
C ILE A 104 24.88 16.10 -13.38
N SER A 105 23.78 15.78 -12.69
CA SER A 105 22.46 16.18 -13.17
C SER A 105 22.29 17.70 -13.21
N GLY A 106 22.85 18.42 -12.24
CA GLY A 106 22.85 19.87 -12.19
C GLY A 106 23.62 20.50 -13.35
N TYR A 107 24.83 20.02 -13.61
CA TYR A 107 25.65 20.48 -14.73
C TYR A 107 25.02 20.19 -16.10
N LYS A 108 24.44 18.99 -16.28
CA LYS A 108 23.69 18.66 -17.51
C LYS A 108 22.48 19.57 -17.71
N GLY A 109 21.75 19.89 -16.64
CA GLY A 109 20.63 20.83 -16.68
C GLY A 109 21.02 22.25 -17.11
N ASN A 110 22.27 22.64 -16.84
CA ASN A 110 22.84 23.92 -17.25
C ASN A 110 23.56 23.87 -18.61
N GLY A 111 23.46 22.76 -19.36
CA GLY A 111 24.06 22.61 -20.69
C GLY A 111 25.59 22.41 -20.69
N THR A 112 26.20 22.19 -19.53
CA THR A 112 27.66 21.96 -19.44
C THR A 112 28.01 20.49 -19.64
N ASN A 113 29.10 20.24 -20.38
CA ASN A 113 29.61 18.90 -20.63
C ASN A 113 30.39 18.39 -19.42
N VAL A 114 30.01 17.23 -18.89
CA VAL A 114 30.55 16.61 -17.68
C VAL A 114 31.27 15.31 -17.98
N ASN A 115 32.29 15.40 -18.85
CA ASN A 115 33.12 14.24 -19.17
C ASN A 115 34.08 13.87 -18.01
N TYR A 116 34.44 14.81 -17.13
CA TYR A 116 35.32 14.55 -15.98
C TYR A 116 34.97 15.48 -14.81
N LEU A 117 34.13 15.02 -13.88
CA LEU A 117 33.97 15.67 -12.58
C LEU A 117 34.94 15.01 -11.59
N ASN A 118 35.71 15.80 -10.86
CA ASN A 118 36.53 15.31 -9.75
C ASN A 118 35.82 15.58 -8.40
N PRO A 119 36.23 14.96 -7.28
CA PRO A 119 35.61 15.19 -5.98
C PRO A 119 35.60 16.65 -5.53
N GLU A 120 36.64 17.42 -5.87
CA GLU A 120 36.75 18.83 -5.50
C GLU A 120 35.78 19.72 -6.28
N SER A 121 35.69 19.58 -7.60
CA SER A 121 34.72 20.29 -8.45
C SER A 121 33.28 19.93 -8.07
N THR A 122 33.05 18.68 -7.67
CA THR A 122 31.75 18.23 -7.12
C THR A 122 31.38 19.00 -5.86
N LEU A 123 32.31 19.16 -4.92
CA LEU A 123 32.07 19.92 -3.68
C LEU A 123 31.95 21.42 -3.96
N ALA A 124 32.74 21.95 -4.90
CA ALA A 124 32.68 23.35 -5.34
C ALA A 124 31.30 23.68 -5.94
N TYR A 125 30.72 22.79 -6.75
CA TYR A 125 29.35 22.94 -7.26
C TYR A 125 28.35 23.20 -6.14
N PHE A 126 28.39 22.42 -5.05
CA PHE A 126 27.47 22.58 -3.91
C PHE A 126 27.80 23.77 -3.00
N ARG A 127 28.94 24.45 -3.18
CA ARG A 127 29.19 25.75 -2.55
C ARG A 127 28.37 26.85 -3.22
N TYR A 128 28.25 26.82 -4.54
CA TYR A 128 27.44 27.76 -5.31
C TYR A 128 25.96 27.36 -5.38
N HIS A 129 25.67 26.06 -5.30
CA HIS A 129 24.31 25.50 -5.29
C HIS A 129 24.06 24.74 -3.99
N PRO A 130 23.72 25.43 -2.89
CA PRO A 130 23.54 24.78 -1.60
C PRO A 130 22.40 23.76 -1.63
N ILE A 131 22.65 22.60 -1.02
CA ILE A 131 21.64 21.55 -0.86
C ILE A 131 20.55 22.06 0.08
N LYS A 132 19.29 22.03 -0.38
CA LYS A 132 18.14 22.38 0.46
C LYS A 132 18.05 21.40 1.64
N THR A 133 18.07 21.95 2.86
CA THR A 133 17.88 21.20 4.11
C THR A 133 16.50 21.42 4.69
N HIS A 134 15.98 20.43 5.39
CA HIS A 134 14.69 20.49 6.06
C HIS A 134 14.87 20.52 7.58
N ASN A 135 14.09 21.35 8.27
CA ASN A 135 14.05 21.37 9.73
C ASN A 135 13.34 20.11 10.28
N ALA A 136 13.57 19.80 11.55
CA ALA A 136 12.96 18.64 12.20
C ALA A 136 11.42 18.71 12.17
N GLY A 137 10.84 19.91 12.34
CA GLY A 137 9.39 20.11 12.30
C GLY A 137 8.76 19.71 10.97
N SER A 138 9.39 20.03 9.83
CA SER A 138 8.91 19.65 8.51
C SER A 138 8.96 18.13 8.29
N VAL A 139 10.02 17.47 8.76
CA VAL A 139 10.12 16.00 8.69
C VAL A 139 9.05 15.33 9.55
N ILE A 140 8.82 15.85 10.77
CA ILE A 140 7.78 15.34 11.68
C ILE A 140 6.39 15.55 11.08
N ALA A 141 6.12 16.71 10.48
CA ALA A 141 4.84 16.99 9.84
C ALA A 141 4.53 16.01 8.70
N CYS A 142 5.52 15.68 7.86
CA CYS A 142 5.38 14.68 6.80
C CYS A 142 5.08 13.26 7.31
N ILE A 143 5.35 12.98 8.59
CA ILE A 143 5.05 11.70 9.23
C ILE A 143 3.70 11.77 9.95
N ALA A 144 3.50 12.78 10.80
CA ALA A 144 2.35 12.88 11.68
C ALA A 144 1.04 13.16 10.92
N VAL A 145 1.07 14.07 9.93
CA VAL A 145 -0.13 14.45 9.17
C VAL A 145 -0.77 13.24 8.45
N PRO A 146 -0.03 12.42 7.67
CA PRO A 146 -0.64 11.26 7.01
C PRO A 146 -1.10 10.20 8.00
N ILE A 147 -0.40 9.99 9.12
CA ILE A 147 -0.84 9.05 10.16
C ILE A 147 -2.16 9.50 10.79
N LEU A 148 -2.26 10.78 11.21
CA LEU A 148 -3.50 11.32 11.77
C LEU A 148 -4.65 11.27 10.75
N ALA A 149 -4.37 11.56 9.47
CA ALA A 149 -5.36 11.47 8.40
C ALA A 149 -5.86 10.02 8.22
N SER A 150 -4.97 9.02 8.21
CA SER A 150 -5.35 7.60 8.11
C SER A 150 -6.20 7.13 9.30
N VAL A 151 -5.92 7.61 10.52
CA VAL A 151 -6.71 7.32 11.72
C VAL A 151 -8.09 7.98 11.65
N ALA A 152 -8.17 9.22 11.18
CA ALA A 152 -9.45 9.93 11.03
C ALA A 152 -10.35 9.31 9.95
N ILE A 153 -9.78 8.86 8.82
CA ILE A 153 -10.52 8.16 7.76
C ILE A 153 -11.05 6.82 8.28
N SER A 154 -10.27 6.08 9.07
CA SER A 154 -10.71 4.83 9.70
C SER A 154 -11.84 5.03 10.72
N ALA A 155 -11.97 6.23 11.31
CA ALA A 155 -13.02 6.57 12.28
C ALA A 155 -14.30 7.16 11.65
N THR A 156 -14.23 7.61 10.39
CA THR A 156 -15.33 8.34 9.72
C THR A 156 -15.92 7.62 8.52
N VAL A 157 -15.24 6.59 8.02
CA VAL A 157 -15.78 5.74 6.96
C VAL A 157 -16.68 4.68 7.60
N PRO A 158 -18.02 4.71 7.42
CA PRO A 158 -18.82 3.53 7.68
C PRO A 158 -18.28 2.41 6.79
N ALA A 159 -18.20 1.19 7.30
CA ALA A 159 -17.50 0.06 6.67
C ALA A 159 -17.99 -0.37 5.26
N ASN A 160 -18.85 0.41 4.59
CA ASN A 160 -19.24 0.24 3.19
C ASN A 160 -19.39 1.60 2.49
N ILE A 161 -18.33 2.06 1.82
CA ILE A 161 -18.49 2.95 0.67
C ILE A 161 -18.34 2.07 -0.57
N SER A 162 -19.44 1.88 -1.28
CA SER A 162 -19.47 1.17 -2.56
C SER A 162 -18.75 1.99 -3.61
N PHE A 163 -18.01 1.34 -4.52
CA PHE A 163 -17.21 1.98 -5.57
C PHE A 163 -18.03 2.98 -6.43
N ASN A 164 -19.35 2.79 -6.51
CA ASN A 164 -20.26 3.68 -7.24
C ASN A 164 -20.43 5.07 -6.60
N ASP A 165 -20.24 5.21 -5.29
CA ASP A 165 -20.49 6.48 -4.59
C ASP A 165 -19.31 7.46 -4.70
N ILE A 166 -18.08 6.96 -4.92
CA ILE A 166 -16.87 7.79 -5.08
C ILE A 166 -16.76 8.35 -6.51
N GLN A 167 -17.36 7.66 -7.49
CA GLN A 167 -17.29 8.06 -8.91
C GLN A 167 -18.13 9.32 -9.22
N SER A 168 -19.10 9.67 -8.37
CA SER A 168 -19.91 10.89 -8.54
C SER A 168 -19.25 12.15 -7.96
N ALA A 169 -18.17 12.04 -7.19
CA ALA A 169 -17.46 13.18 -6.59
C ALA A 169 -16.21 13.62 -7.38
N ALA A 170 -15.71 12.77 -8.27
CA ALA A 170 -14.50 13.02 -9.08
C ALA A 170 -14.80 13.33 -10.56
N ALA A 171 -15.99 13.86 -10.86
CA ALA A 171 -16.44 14.21 -12.23
C ALA A 171 -15.77 15.48 -12.82
N GLY A 172 -14.49 15.68 -12.56
CA GLY A 172 -13.72 16.78 -13.10
C GLY A 172 -12.24 16.46 -13.13
N LEU A 173 -11.82 15.64 -14.10
CA LEU A 173 -10.54 15.70 -14.85
C LEU A 173 -10.30 14.38 -15.61
N THR A 174 -10.72 14.38 -16.88
CA THR A 174 -9.95 13.87 -18.04
C THR A 174 -9.79 12.34 -18.27
N SER A 175 -10.76 11.78 -19.02
CA SER A 175 -10.69 10.87 -20.19
C SER A 175 -9.75 9.63 -20.28
N SER A 176 -10.41 8.46 -20.40
CA SER A 176 -10.20 7.32 -21.33
C SER A 176 -9.11 6.24 -21.03
N PRO A 177 -9.26 4.96 -21.45
CA PRO A 177 -10.41 4.29 -22.08
C PRO A 177 -11.08 3.20 -21.23
N THR A 178 -12.39 3.08 -21.48
CA THR A 178 -13.36 2.07 -21.06
C THR A 178 -12.90 0.63 -21.35
N VAL A 179 -12.87 -0.21 -20.31
CA VAL A 179 -13.17 -1.65 -20.46
C VAL A 179 -14.52 -1.88 -19.78
N GLU A 180 -15.50 -2.14 -20.63
CA GLU A 180 -16.90 -2.38 -20.31
C GLU A 180 -17.04 -3.70 -19.54
N LEU A 181 -17.45 -3.65 -18.27
CA LEU A 181 -18.04 -4.80 -17.58
C LEU A 181 -19.55 -4.59 -17.44
N ALA A 182 -20.24 -5.53 -18.07
CA ALA A 182 -21.67 -5.66 -18.25
C ALA A 182 -22.53 -5.55 -16.96
N PRO A 183 -23.82 -5.20 -17.09
CA PRO A 183 -24.73 -4.94 -15.99
C PRO A 183 -25.02 -6.15 -15.09
N LYS A 184 -25.13 -5.83 -13.80
CA LYS A 184 -25.56 -6.63 -12.65
C LYS A 184 -26.73 -7.58 -12.99
N LYS A 185 -26.44 -8.89 -13.07
CA LYS A 185 -27.46 -9.93 -13.27
C LYS A 185 -28.14 -10.24 -11.93
N SER A 186 -29.45 -10.02 -11.84
CA SER A 186 -30.28 -10.54 -10.75
C SER A 186 -30.28 -12.06 -10.83
N VAL A 187 -29.48 -12.71 -9.96
CA VAL A 187 -29.48 -14.17 -9.87
C VAL A 187 -30.79 -14.60 -9.23
N ASN A 188 -31.59 -15.38 -9.96
CA ASN A 188 -32.83 -15.96 -9.46
C ASN A 188 -32.50 -17.01 -8.36
N GLU A 189 -32.91 -16.74 -7.12
CA GLU A 189 -32.66 -17.57 -5.93
C GLU A 189 -32.99 -19.06 -6.16
N SER A 190 -34.13 -19.34 -6.78
CA SER A 190 -34.61 -20.71 -7.02
C SER A 190 -33.68 -21.47 -7.98
N GLU A 191 -33.16 -20.79 -8.99
CA GLU A 191 -32.25 -21.40 -9.96
C GLU A 191 -30.87 -21.66 -9.35
N TYR A 192 -30.37 -20.74 -8.52
CA TYR A 192 -29.10 -20.92 -7.84
C TYR A 192 -29.13 -22.06 -6.81
N LYS A 193 -30.21 -22.14 -6.01
CA LYS A 193 -30.39 -23.23 -5.03
C LYS A 193 -30.41 -24.61 -5.70
N LYS A 194 -30.96 -24.74 -6.91
CA LYS A 194 -30.95 -25.99 -7.69
C LYS A 194 -29.54 -26.41 -8.15
N GLN A 195 -28.64 -25.45 -8.35
CA GLN A 195 -27.25 -25.73 -8.75
C GLN A 195 -26.38 -26.17 -7.56
N CYS A 196 -26.81 -25.88 -6.33
CA CYS A 196 -26.11 -26.28 -5.11
C CYS A 196 -26.39 -27.75 -4.78
N LYS A 197 -25.32 -28.56 -4.69
CA LYS A 197 -25.43 -29.98 -4.36
C LYS A 197 -25.16 -30.21 -2.88
N SER A 198 -25.85 -31.18 -2.29
CA SER A 198 -25.51 -31.70 -0.97
C SER A 198 -24.34 -32.67 -1.10
N TYR A 199 -23.34 -32.53 -0.23
CA TYR A 199 -22.17 -33.41 -0.16
C TYR A 199 -21.98 -33.87 1.29
N ASP A 200 -21.19 -34.93 1.50
CA ASP A 200 -20.87 -35.38 2.85
C ASP A 200 -20.02 -34.32 3.57
N CYS A 201 -20.58 -33.81 4.66
CA CYS A 201 -19.97 -32.83 5.54
C CYS A 201 -18.59 -33.29 6.05
N LYS A 202 -18.44 -34.58 6.38
CA LYS A 202 -17.17 -35.13 6.89
C LYS A 202 -16.09 -35.15 5.82
N ASP A 203 -16.47 -35.42 4.57
CA ASP A 203 -15.53 -35.46 3.45
C ASP A 203 -15.06 -34.06 3.08
N ILE A 204 -15.96 -33.07 3.07
CA ILE A 204 -15.59 -31.68 2.83
C ILE A 204 -14.61 -31.17 3.90
N LEU A 205 -14.84 -31.51 5.17
CA LEU A 205 -13.93 -31.13 6.26
C LEU A 205 -12.54 -31.78 6.16
N ARG A 206 -12.47 -33.02 5.68
CA ARG A 206 -11.19 -33.75 5.54
C ARG A 206 -10.44 -33.40 4.25
N ASN A 207 -11.17 -33.12 3.17
CA ASN A 207 -10.61 -32.91 1.83
C ASN A 207 -11.14 -31.61 1.18
N PRO A 208 -11.03 -30.44 1.82
CA PRO A 208 -11.66 -29.20 1.35
C PRO A 208 -11.18 -28.74 -0.03
N ALA A 209 -9.93 -29.04 -0.40
CA ALA A 209 -9.37 -28.73 -1.71
C ALA A 209 -10.17 -29.36 -2.87
N ASN A 210 -10.73 -30.56 -2.67
CA ASN A 210 -11.54 -31.25 -3.69
C ASN A 210 -12.90 -30.59 -3.93
N TYR A 211 -13.31 -29.67 -3.05
CA TYR A 211 -14.60 -29.00 -3.10
C TYR A 211 -14.48 -27.50 -3.40
N SER A 212 -13.27 -26.96 -3.44
CA SER A 212 -13.02 -25.56 -3.81
C SER A 212 -13.68 -25.19 -5.15
N GLY A 213 -14.42 -24.08 -5.18
CA GLY A 213 -15.18 -23.60 -6.33
C GLY A 213 -16.49 -24.36 -6.62
N LYS A 214 -16.81 -25.44 -5.89
CA LYS A 214 -18.07 -26.16 -6.07
C LYS A 214 -19.19 -25.48 -5.28
N LYS A 215 -20.39 -25.47 -5.87
CA LYS A 215 -21.62 -25.02 -5.21
C LYS A 215 -22.14 -26.11 -4.27
N VAL A 216 -22.25 -25.77 -2.99
CA VAL A 216 -22.56 -26.69 -1.90
C VAL A 216 -23.79 -26.20 -1.14
N LYS A 217 -24.62 -27.14 -0.71
CA LYS A 217 -25.67 -26.95 0.29
C LYS A 217 -25.22 -27.56 1.62
N LEU A 218 -25.27 -26.78 2.70
CA LEU A 218 -24.94 -27.22 4.06
C LEU A 218 -26.08 -26.87 5.02
N SER A 219 -26.29 -27.70 6.05
CA SER A 219 -27.23 -27.45 7.13
C SER A 219 -26.55 -27.64 8.48
N GLY A 220 -26.90 -26.81 9.45
CA GLY A 220 -26.31 -26.86 10.78
C GLY A 220 -26.78 -25.73 11.70
N ASN A 221 -26.23 -25.70 12.90
CA ASN A 221 -26.53 -24.70 13.91
C ASN A 221 -25.53 -23.54 13.85
N ALA A 222 -26.03 -22.30 13.88
CA ALA A 222 -25.23 -21.08 13.90
C ALA A 222 -24.56 -20.88 15.27
N TYR A 223 -23.47 -21.61 15.53
CA TYR A 223 -22.77 -21.63 16.82
C TYR A 223 -22.27 -20.25 17.27
N GLN A 224 -21.76 -19.46 16.33
CA GLN A 224 -21.35 -18.07 16.58
C GLN A 224 -21.67 -17.21 15.37
N VAL A 225 -22.27 -16.04 15.60
CA VAL A 225 -22.53 -15.05 14.55
C VAL A 225 -21.77 -13.76 14.87
N GLN A 226 -20.91 -13.34 13.96
CA GLN A 226 -20.20 -12.07 14.03
C GLN A 226 -20.76 -11.12 12.97
N ASN A 227 -21.10 -9.92 13.41
CA ASN A 227 -21.55 -8.86 12.52
C ASN A 227 -20.35 -7.98 12.16
N LEU A 228 -20.00 -7.93 10.87
CA LEU A 228 -18.96 -7.07 10.31
C LEU A 228 -19.57 -5.98 9.41
N GLY A 229 -20.74 -5.44 9.80
CA GLY A 229 -21.49 -4.42 9.07
C GLY A 229 -22.55 -5.03 8.14
N ASN A 230 -22.30 -4.99 6.82
CA ASN A 230 -23.21 -5.60 5.83
C ASN A 230 -22.88 -7.06 5.53
N HIS A 231 -21.73 -7.52 6.05
CA HIS A 231 -21.22 -8.87 5.95
C HIS A 231 -21.31 -9.53 7.32
N PHE A 232 -21.71 -10.79 7.32
CA PHE A 232 -21.84 -11.60 8.51
C PHE A 232 -20.95 -12.83 8.39
N GLN A 233 -20.29 -13.16 9.49
CA GLN A 233 -19.54 -14.39 9.65
C GLN A 233 -20.28 -15.32 10.59
N ILE A 234 -20.53 -16.54 10.14
CA ILE A 234 -21.12 -17.58 10.97
C ILE A 234 -20.12 -18.71 11.12
N ILE A 235 -19.84 -19.10 12.36
CA ILE A 235 -19.28 -20.42 12.63
C ILE A 235 -20.47 -21.38 12.67
N LEU A 236 -20.59 -22.19 11.64
CA LEU A 236 -21.66 -23.18 11.51
C LEU A 236 -21.18 -24.52 12.06
N GLN A 237 -21.91 -25.05 13.04
CA GLN A 237 -21.74 -26.41 13.51
C GLN A 237 -22.60 -27.33 12.64
N LEU A 238 -21.96 -28.22 11.90
CA LEU A 238 -22.64 -29.07 10.91
C LEU A 238 -23.52 -30.13 11.60
N GLU A 239 -24.71 -30.38 11.08
CA GLU A 239 -25.65 -31.33 11.69
C GLU A 239 -25.15 -32.78 11.59
N SER A 240 -24.51 -33.13 10.46
CA SER A 240 -24.02 -34.48 10.18
C SER A 240 -22.59 -34.77 10.67
N SER A 241 -21.93 -33.79 11.31
CA SER A 241 -20.55 -33.93 11.82
C SER A 241 -20.26 -32.96 12.95
N SER A 242 -19.46 -33.35 13.95
CA SER A 242 -19.00 -32.45 15.02
C SER A 242 -17.99 -31.37 14.58
N GLY A 243 -17.91 -31.09 13.27
CA GLY A 243 -16.99 -30.12 12.69
C GLY A 243 -17.63 -28.75 12.50
N TYR A 244 -16.76 -27.74 12.44
CA TYR A 244 -17.14 -26.35 12.26
C TYR A 244 -16.66 -25.86 10.90
N VAL A 245 -17.48 -25.03 10.27
CA VAL A 245 -17.12 -24.33 9.03
C VAL A 245 -17.39 -22.85 9.20
N LEU A 246 -16.59 -22.02 8.52
CA LEU A 246 -16.77 -20.58 8.47
C LEU A 246 -17.64 -20.23 7.26
N ILE A 247 -18.73 -19.53 7.49
CA ILE A 247 -19.66 -19.05 6.46
C ILE A 247 -19.57 -17.53 6.40
N ASP A 248 -19.23 -17.01 5.23
CA ASP A 248 -19.27 -15.60 4.87
C ASP A 248 -20.57 -15.34 4.10
N TYR A 249 -21.43 -14.43 4.56
CA TYR A 249 -22.67 -14.09 3.85
C TYR A 249 -23.07 -12.62 3.97
N ASN A 250 -23.70 -12.08 2.91
CA ASN A 250 -24.20 -10.70 2.87
C ASN A 250 -25.71 -10.65 3.08
N LEU A 251 -26.17 -9.73 3.93
CA LEU A 251 -27.60 -9.60 4.25
C LEU A 251 -28.45 -9.25 3.01
N SER A 252 -27.89 -8.42 2.12
CA SER A 252 -28.53 -8.02 0.86
C SER A 252 -28.78 -9.16 -0.12
N GLU A 253 -28.02 -10.26 -0.01
CA GLU A 253 -28.13 -11.42 -0.91
C GLU A 253 -29.11 -12.46 -0.36
N SER A 254 -29.22 -12.58 0.97
CA SER A 254 -30.06 -13.58 1.62
C SER A 254 -31.58 -13.32 1.51
N GLY A 255 -32.00 -12.06 1.29
CA GLY A 255 -33.40 -11.66 1.15
C GLY A 255 -34.32 -11.95 2.36
N LYS A 256 -33.79 -12.59 3.41
CA LYS A 256 -34.49 -13.05 4.61
C LYS A 256 -33.80 -12.47 5.84
N GLY A 257 -34.54 -12.38 6.95
CA GLY A 257 -34.10 -11.70 8.17
C GLY A 257 -32.71 -12.12 8.68
N ARG A 258 -32.14 -11.32 9.57
CA ARG A 258 -30.82 -11.55 10.15
C ARG A 258 -30.77 -12.90 10.90
N VAL A 259 -29.77 -13.72 10.59
CA VAL A 259 -29.45 -14.94 11.34
C VAL A 259 -28.90 -14.58 12.72
N LEU A 260 -29.37 -15.27 13.75
CA LEU A 260 -28.93 -15.13 15.12
C LEU A 260 -28.13 -16.35 15.58
N GLN A 261 -27.37 -16.15 16.65
CA GLN A 261 -26.63 -17.23 17.27
C GLN A 261 -27.60 -18.27 17.85
N GLY A 262 -27.38 -19.54 17.53
CA GLY A 262 -28.24 -20.66 17.91
C GLY A 262 -29.31 -21.02 16.88
N ASP A 263 -29.47 -20.25 15.80
CA ASP A 263 -30.42 -20.57 14.73
C ASP A 263 -29.98 -21.82 13.96
N ASP A 264 -30.92 -22.71 13.64
CA ASP A 264 -30.70 -23.78 12.69
C ASP A 264 -30.87 -23.24 11.27
N ILE A 265 -29.81 -23.29 10.47
CA ILE A 265 -29.76 -22.66 9.15
C ILE A 265 -29.36 -23.65 8.07
N THR A 266 -29.84 -23.38 6.85
CA THR A 266 -29.39 -24.03 5.63
C THR A 266 -28.74 -22.99 4.72
N VAL A 267 -27.49 -23.25 4.37
CA VAL A 267 -26.61 -22.36 3.61
C VAL A 267 -26.42 -22.89 2.20
N TYR A 268 -26.56 -22.00 1.21
CA TYR A 268 -26.30 -22.26 -0.20
C TYR A 268 -25.20 -21.34 -0.69
N GLY A 269 -24.07 -21.93 -1.08
CA GLY A 269 -22.88 -21.15 -1.37
C GLY A 269 -21.83 -21.92 -2.14
N THR A 270 -20.66 -21.31 -2.26
CA THR A 270 -19.48 -21.92 -2.89
C THR A 270 -18.45 -22.22 -1.81
N CYS A 271 -17.84 -23.40 -1.86
CA CYS A 271 -16.72 -23.73 -0.97
C CYS A 271 -15.46 -23.03 -1.49
N ASP A 272 -14.78 -22.28 -0.63
CA ASP A 272 -13.58 -21.52 -0.99
C ASP A 272 -12.29 -22.23 -0.56
N GLY A 273 -12.40 -23.42 0.06
CA GLY A 273 -11.28 -24.19 0.57
C GLY A 273 -10.92 -23.85 2.01
N ILE A 274 -9.63 -23.92 2.35
CA ILE A 274 -9.12 -23.66 3.70
C ILE A 274 -8.78 -22.18 3.84
N GLN A 275 -9.24 -21.57 4.93
CA GLN A 275 -8.83 -20.22 5.35
C GLN A 275 -8.28 -20.25 6.77
N GLN A 276 -7.22 -19.47 7.01
CA GLN A 276 -6.72 -19.21 8.35
C GLN A 276 -7.61 -18.22 9.09
N MET A 277 -8.16 -18.66 10.22
CA MET A 277 -8.90 -17.82 11.15
C MET A 277 -8.04 -17.52 12.37
N LYS A 278 -8.05 -16.26 12.82
CA LYS A 278 -7.42 -15.87 14.08
C LYS A 278 -8.36 -16.18 15.24
N THR A 279 -7.91 -17.01 16.17
CA THR A 279 -8.62 -17.33 17.41
C THR A 279 -8.61 -16.13 18.36
N THR A 280 -9.55 -16.10 19.30
CA THR A 280 -9.66 -15.07 20.34
C THR A 280 -8.43 -15.02 21.26
N THR A 281 -7.67 -16.12 21.38
CA THR A 281 -6.41 -16.19 22.13
C THR A 281 -5.19 -15.71 21.32
N GLY A 282 -5.38 -15.31 20.07
CA GLY A 282 -4.32 -14.75 19.21
C GLY A 282 -3.55 -15.76 18.36
N GLY A 283 -3.84 -17.07 18.48
CA GLY A 283 -3.34 -18.10 17.56
C GLY A 283 -4.13 -18.16 16.26
N THR A 284 -3.61 -18.82 15.23
CA THR A 284 -4.30 -19.07 13.96
C THR A 284 -4.70 -20.54 13.84
N THR A 285 -5.90 -20.79 13.30
CA THR A 285 -6.42 -22.13 13.04
C THR A 285 -6.93 -22.20 11.61
N ASP A 286 -6.61 -23.28 10.92
CA ASP A 286 -7.12 -23.57 9.58
C ASP A 286 -8.55 -24.10 9.66
N THR A 287 -9.49 -23.42 8.99
CA THR A 287 -10.92 -23.81 8.93
C THR A 287 -11.42 -23.77 7.50
N VAL A 288 -12.36 -24.65 7.15
CA VAL A 288 -13.00 -24.62 5.82
C VAL A 288 -13.95 -23.43 5.72
N LYS A 289 -13.82 -22.68 4.62
CA LYS A 289 -14.58 -21.46 4.35
C LYS A 289 -15.59 -21.66 3.22
N PHE A 290 -16.77 -21.07 3.38
CA PHE A 290 -17.80 -20.98 2.35
C PHE A 290 -18.28 -19.55 2.17
N SER A 291 -18.42 -19.13 0.92
CA SER A 291 -19.10 -17.90 0.53
C SER A 291 -20.56 -18.22 0.21
N ALA A 292 -21.47 -17.82 1.08
CA ALA A 292 -22.89 -18.07 0.98
C ALA A 292 -23.63 -16.96 0.25
N GLN A 293 -24.43 -17.36 -0.73
CA GLN A 293 -25.26 -16.45 -1.50
C GLN A 293 -26.70 -16.40 -0.95
N PHE A 294 -27.19 -17.53 -0.42
CA PHE A 294 -28.50 -17.60 0.23
C PHE A 294 -28.41 -18.39 1.53
N VAL A 295 -29.12 -17.90 2.55
CA VAL A 295 -29.24 -18.56 3.86
C VAL A 295 -30.72 -18.62 4.22
N ASP A 296 -31.20 -19.83 4.49
CA ASP A 296 -32.55 -20.08 4.98
C ASP A 296 -32.48 -20.43 6.47
N VAL A 297 -33.21 -19.69 7.30
CA VAL A 297 -33.41 -20.05 8.71
C VAL A 297 -34.56 -21.05 8.80
N SER A 298 -34.28 -22.23 9.34
CA SER A 298 -35.31 -23.22 9.67
C SER A 298 -36.12 -22.70 10.86
N LYS A 299 -37.45 -22.72 10.74
CA LYS A 299 -38.36 -22.39 11.85
C LYS A 299 -38.56 -23.58 12.77
#